data_AF-A0AAD8HAV5-F1
#
_entry.id   AF-A0AAD8HAV5-F1
#
_cell.length_a   1.000
_cell.length_b   1.000
_cell.length_c   1.000
_cell.angle_alpha   90.00
_cell.angle_beta   90.00
_cell.angle_gamma   90.00
#
_symmetry.space_group_name_H-M   'P 1'
#
loop_
_entity.id
_entity.type
_entity.pdbx_description
1 polymer ?
#
loop_
_entity_poly.entity_id
_entity_poly.type
_entity_poly.pdbx_seq_one_letter_code
_entity_poly.pdbx_strand_id
1 'polypeptide(L)'
;MLPKAISCRSLDRMAAGPPYFFYGNVLNLSQDSWIAISQFLYAVEPEFVNTQFFSALSRKEGYVHNFPNENRFHISSRSPMTIEDVILRAKKWWPTWDTRKQISCINTDLTGISQQCNRLERLPGGSHSSCWFQLEGQT
;
A
#
# COMPACT_ATOMS: atom_id res chain seq x y z
N MET A 1 20.63 -18.07 18.12
CA MET A 1 20.55 -16.59 18.24
C MET A 1 19.13 -16.24 18.63
N LEU A 2 18.93 -15.67 19.82
CA LEU A 2 17.62 -15.26 20.32
C LEU A 2 17.07 -14.10 19.45
N PRO A 3 15.75 -13.99 19.24
CA PRO A 3 15.17 -12.83 18.57
C PRO A 3 15.50 -11.59 19.39
N LYS A 4 16.11 -10.59 18.75
CA LYS A 4 16.31 -9.27 19.32
C LYS A 4 14.94 -8.76 19.77
N ALA A 5 14.77 -8.51 21.07
CA ALA A 5 13.54 -7.94 21.61
C ALA A 5 13.21 -6.67 20.83
N ILE A 6 12.10 -6.70 20.11
CA ILE A 6 11.57 -5.53 19.41
C ILE A 6 11.17 -4.56 20.52
N SER A 7 11.82 -3.41 20.55
CA SER A 7 11.56 -2.30 21.47
C SER A 7 10.06 -2.15 21.71
N CYS A 8 9.60 -2.51 22.90
CA CYS A 8 8.25 -2.20 23.37
C CYS A 8 8.19 -0.66 23.45
N ARG A 9 7.38 -0.01 22.62
CA ARG A 9 7.24 1.46 22.69
C ARG A 9 6.72 1.75 24.10
N SER A 10 7.50 2.45 24.92
CA SER A 10 7.00 2.95 26.20
C SER A 10 6.02 4.08 25.92
N LEU A 11 4.76 3.73 25.73
CA LEU A 11 3.69 4.70 25.62
C LEU A 11 3.56 5.41 26.97
N ASP A 12 3.24 6.71 26.94
CA ASP A 12 2.82 7.42 28.13
C ASP A 12 1.66 6.64 28.78
N ARG A 13 1.63 6.61 30.12
CA ARG A 13 0.56 5.94 30.87
C ARG A 13 -0.83 6.44 30.46
N MET A 14 -0.93 7.70 30.03
CA MET A 14 -2.19 8.27 29.54
C MET A 14 -2.65 7.70 28.20
N ALA A 15 -1.73 7.24 27.35
CA ALA A 15 -2.03 6.60 26.06
C ALA A 15 -2.06 5.07 26.17
N ALA A 16 -1.51 4.49 27.24
CA ALA A 16 -1.45 3.06 27.46
C ALA A 16 -2.82 2.52 27.90
N GLY A 17 -3.48 1.79 27.00
CA GLY A 17 -4.74 1.10 27.29
C GLY A 17 -5.98 1.79 26.70
N PRO A 18 -7.17 1.38 27.13
CA PRO A 18 -8.43 1.90 26.56
C PRO A 18 -8.67 3.39 26.87
N PRO A 19 -9.32 4.15 25.97
CA PRO A 19 -9.79 3.70 24.66
C PRO A 19 -8.63 3.50 23.66
N TYR A 20 -8.69 2.41 22.91
CA TYR A 20 -7.74 2.20 21.82
C TYR A 20 -8.07 3.13 20.65
N PHE A 21 -7.04 3.70 20.02
CA PHE A 21 -7.17 4.54 18.85
C PHE A 21 -6.26 4.06 17.73
N PHE A 22 -6.66 4.36 16.50
CA PHE A 22 -5.91 4.04 15.30
C PHE A 22 -6.14 5.12 14.25
N TYR A 23 -5.07 5.80 13.90
CA TYR A 23 -5.02 6.73 12.78
C TYR A 23 -4.11 6.16 11.71
N GLY A 24 -4.53 6.21 10.45
CA GLY A 24 -3.74 5.77 9.31
C GLY A 24 -3.78 6.79 8.18
N ASN A 25 -2.63 7.05 7.57
CA ASN A 25 -2.55 7.88 6.38
C ASN A 25 -1.42 7.41 5.44
N VAL A 26 -1.53 7.78 4.17
CA VAL A 26 -0.47 7.58 3.18
C VAL A 26 0.71 8.51 3.49
N LEU A 27 1.93 8.07 3.17
CA LEU A 27 3.16 8.86 3.42
C LEU A 27 3.34 10.07 2.50
N ASN A 28 2.30 10.57 1.84
CA ASN A 28 2.39 11.80 1.06
C ASN A 28 2.35 13.08 1.93
N LEU A 29 2.11 12.93 3.24
CA LEU A 29 2.18 14.03 4.20
C LEU A 29 3.62 14.51 4.39
N SER A 30 3.77 15.81 4.67
CA SER A 30 5.05 16.38 5.09
C SER A 30 5.48 15.84 6.46
N GLN A 31 6.78 15.94 6.74
CA GLN A 31 7.34 15.60 8.06
C GLN A 31 6.65 16.39 9.18
N ASP A 32 6.39 17.68 8.96
CA ASP A 32 5.73 18.56 9.93
C ASP A 32 4.31 18.11 10.24
N SER A 33 3.56 17.64 9.22
CA SER A 33 2.23 17.05 9.43
C SER A 33 2.30 15.80 10.29
N TRP A 34 3.28 14.91 10.08
CA TRP A 34 3.46 13.74 10.94
C TRP A 34 3.84 14.11 12.37
N ILE A 35 4.67 15.14 12.57
CA ILE A 35 5.00 15.66 13.89
C ILE A 35 3.74 16.20 14.58
N ALA A 36 2.94 17.01 13.89
CA ALA A 36 1.70 17.55 14.44
C ALA A 36 0.68 16.45 14.80
N ILE A 37 0.53 15.44 13.94
CA ILE A 37 -0.33 14.28 14.20
C ILE A 37 0.15 13.51 15.43
N SER A 38 1.45 13.26 15.53
CA SER A 38 2.04 12.56 16.68
C SER A 38 1.83 13.33 17.97
N GLN A 39 2.11 14.64 17.99
CA GLN A 39 1.89 15.50 19.15
C GLN A 39 0.41 15.52 19.59
N PHE A 40 -0.51 15.59 18.62
CA PHE A 40 -1.95 15.55 18.90
C PHE A 40 -2.39 14.19 19.48
N LEU A 41 -1.79 13.11 19.01
CA LEU A 41 -2.07 11.74 19.45
C LEU A 41 -1.08 11.28 20.52
N TYR A 42 -0.96 12.07 21.60
CA TYR A 42 -0.21 11.73 22.82
C TYR A 42 1.28 11.47 22.60
N ALA A 43 1.90 12.19 21.67
CA ALA A 43 3.30 12.00 21.27
C ALA A 43 3.63 10.56 20.87
N VAL A 44 2.63 9.80 20.39
CA VAL A 44 2.85 8.46 19.88
C VAL A 44 3.55 8.55 18.54
N GLU A 45 4.73 7.95 18.46
CA GLU A 45 5.48 7.88 17.22
C GLU A 45 4.72 7.05 16.16
N PRO A 46 4.67 7.49 14.90
CA PRO A 46 4.09 6.69 13.82
C PRO A 46 4.82 5.36 13.61
N GLU A 47 4.08 4.36 13.13
CA GLU A 47 4.57 3.13 12.55
C GLU A 47 4.49 3.23 11.03
N PHE A 48 5.64 3.27 10.36
CA PHE A 48 5.70 3.35 8.91
C PHE A 48 5.86 1.96 8.31
N VAL A 49 5.07 1.67 7.29
CA VAL A 49 5.11 0.37 6.61
C VAL A 49 4.94 0.54 5.11
N ASN A 50 5.48 -0.40 4.34
CA ASN A 50 5.17 -0.52 2.92
C ASN A 50 4.24 -1.71 2.69
N THR A 51 3.11 -1.47 2.03
CA THR A 51 2.10 -2.48 1.72
C THR A 51 2.58 -3.60 0.79
N GLN A 52 3.74 -3.41 0.15
CA GLN A 52 4.39 -4.44 -0.66
C GLN A 52 4.69 -5.74 0.08
N PHE A 53 4.76 -5.71 1.42
CA PHE A 53 5.10 -6.89 2.23
C PHE A 53 3.89 -7.77 2.52
N PHE A 54 2.67 -7.29 2.22
CA PHE A 54 1.42 -8.00 2.52
C PHE A 54 0.35 -7.87 1.42
N SER A 55 0.69 -7.32 0.25
CA SER A 55 -0.23 -7.22 -0.87
C SER A 55 0.50 -7.04 -2.22
N ALA A 56 -0.25 -7.11 -3.31
CA ALA A 56 0.19 -6.72 -4.65
C ALA A 56 0.29 -5.19 -4.85
N LEU A 57 -0.04 -4.38 -3.84
CA LEU A 57 0.10 -2.93 -3.82
C LEU A 57 1.39 -2.55 -3.07
N SER A 58 2.15 -1.63 -3.62
CA SER A 58 3.34 -1.03 -3.01
C SER A 58 3.06 0.44 -2.73
N ARG A 59 2.53 0.71 -1.53
CA ARG A 59 2.23 2.03 -1.00
C ARG A 59 2.82 2.16 0.38
N LYS A 60 3.52 3.26 0.64
CA LYS A 60 4.01 3.56 1.99
C LYS A 60 2.93 4.26 2.81
N GLU A 61 2.70 3.77 4.01
CA GLU A 61 1.67 4.25 4.94
C GLU A 61 2.29 4.48 6.31
N GLY A 62 1.70 5.40 7.07
CA GLY A 62 2.01 5.65 8.46
C GLY A 62 0.78 5.44 9.33
N TYR A 63 0.98 4.82 10.49
CA TYR A 63 -0.09 4.58 11.46
C TYR A 63 0.30 5.11 12.83
N VAL A 64 -0.61 5.78 13.51
CA VAL A 64 -0.42 6.23 14.90
C VAL A 64 -1.51 5.58 15.75
N HIS A 65 -1.10 4.76 16.71
CA HIS A 65 -2.03 3.95 17.51
C HIS A 65 -1.42 3.56 18.85
N ASN A 66 -2.27 3.22 19.82
CA ASN A 66 -1.86 2.67 21.12
C ASN A 66 -2.11 1.16 21.26
N PHE A 67 -2.31 0.44 20.15
CA PHE A 67 -2.39 -1.02 20.19
C PHE A 67 -1.07 -1.68 20.62
N PRO A 68 -1.15 -2.82 21.34
CA PRO A 68 0.00 -3.66 21.59
C PRO A 68 0.71 -4.04 20.29
N ASN A 69 2.04 -3.95 20.31
CA ASN A 69 2.88 -4.37 19.19
C ASN A 69 3.41 -5.81 19.36
N GLU A 70 3.34 -6.36 20.56
CA GLU A 70 3.72 -7.73 20.87
C GLU A 70 2.65 -8.72 20.39
N ASN A 71 3.09 -9.91 19.96
CA ASN A 71 2.23 -11.03 19.57
C ASN A 71 1.24 -10.73 18.43
N ARG A 72 1.57 -9.80 17.53
CA ARG A 72 0.81 -9.61 16.29
C ARG A 72 0.92 -10.86 15.40
N PHE A 73 -0.20 -11.27 14.82
CA PHE A 73 -0.25 -12.38 13.87
C PHE A 73 -1.16 -12.03 12.69
N HIS A 74 -0.98 -12.73 11.57
CA HIS A 74 -1.84 -12.56 10.40
C HIS A 74 -3.20 -13.23 10.63
N ILE A 75 -4.28 -12.45 10.54
CA ILE A 75 -5.66 -12.95 10.73
C ILE A 75 -6.13 -13.78 9.53
N SER A 76 -5.75 -13.38 8.32
CA SER A 76 -6.13 -14.05 7.08
C SER A 76 -4.98 -14.90 6.52
N SER A 77 -5.33 -15.85 5.66
CA SER A 77 -4.37 -16.50 4.78
C SER A 77 -3.57 -15.46 3.99
N ARG A 78 -2.36 -15.84 3.55
CA ARG A 78 -1.46 -14.98 2.79
C ARG A 78 -2.19 -14.34 1.60
N SER A 79 -2.25 -13.01 1.58
CA SER A 79 -2.83 -12.23 0.48
C SER A 79 -2.07 -12.47 -0.83
N PRO A 80 -2.72 -12.33 -1.99
CA PRO A 80 -2.05 -12.20 -3.29
C PRO A 80 -0.94 -11.14 -3.23
N MET A 81 0.27 -11.50 -3.63
CA MET A 81 1.46 -10.65 -3.46
C MET A 81 1.91 -9.99 -4.76
N THR A 82 1.36 -10.43 -5.90
CA THR A 82 1.73 -9.92 -7.21
C THR A 82 0.53 -9.55 -8.08
N ILE A 83 0.75 -8.72 -9.10
CA ILE A 83 -0.24 -8.35 -10.11
C ILE A 83 -0.80 -9.61 -10.80
N GLU A 84 0.04 -10.60 -11.06
CA GLU A 84 -0.37 -11.86 -11.68
C GLU A 84 -1.30 -12.67 -10.77
N ASP A 85 -1.09 -12.63 -9.45
CA ASP A 85 -1.94 -13.32 -8.47
C ASP A 85 -3.32 -12.64 -8.35
N VAL A 86 -3.39 -11.32 -8.51
CA VAL A 86 -4.64 -10.53 -8.40
C VAL A 86 -5.41 -10.49 -9.71
N ILE A 87 -4.71 -10.26 -10.82
CA ILE A 87 -5.31 -10.10 -12.15
C ILE A 87 -4.97 -11.34 -12.97
N LEU A 88 -5.75 -12.42 -12.83
CA LEU A 88 -5.45 -13.71 -13.49
C LEU A 88 -5.29 -13.60 -15.02
N ARG A 89 -6.05 -12.70 -15.67
CA ARG A 89 -5.97 -12.45 -17.12
C ARG A 89 -4.68 -11.73 -17.52
N ALA A 90 -4.00 -11.11 -16.56
CA ALA A 90 -2.83 -10.31 -16.80
C ALA A 90 -1.72 -11.12 -17.47
N LYS A 91 -1.52 -12.34 -17.00
CA LYS A 91 -0.46 -13.25 -17.46
C LYS A 91 -0.47 -13.48 -18.98
N LYS A 92 -1.65 -13.49 -19.61
CA LYS A 92 -1.79 -13.74 -21.06
C LYS A 92 -1.26 -12.58 -21.90
N TRP A 93 -1.39 -11.35 -21.40
CA TRP A 93 -1.13 -10.14 -22.18
C TRP A 93 0.11 -9.38 -21.68
N TRP A 94 0.79 -9.89 -20.64
CA TRP A 94 1.80 -9.10 -19.91
C TRP A 94 3.01 -8.94 -20.81
N PRO A 95 3.43 -7.71 -21.13
CA PRO A 95 4.59 -7.52 -21.98
C PRO A 95 5.80 -8.17 -21.33
N THR A 96 6.58 -8.93 -22.10
CA THR A 96 7.75 -9.66 -21.56
C THR A 96 8.85 -8.72 -21.04
N TRP A 97 8.86 -7.47 -21.52
CA TRP A 97 9.77 -6.42 -21.06
C TRP A 97 9.29 -5.71 -19.79
N ASP A 98 8.02 -5.88 -19.40
CA ASP A 98 7.49 -5.27 -18.19
C ASP A 98 7.71 -6.22 -17.00
N THR A 99 8.62 -5.85 -16.10
CA THR A 99 9.00 -6.69 -14.95
C THR A 99 8.23 -6.36 -13.68
N ARG A 100 7.22 -5.49 -13.73
CA ARG A 100 6.50 -5.07 -12.52
C ARG A 100 5.75 -6.26 -11.91
N LYS A 101 5.92 -6.43 -10.61
CA LYS A 101 5.19 -7.43 -9.82
C LYS A 101 4.13 -6.83 -8.92
N GLN A 102 4.20 -5.52 -8.64
CA GLN A 102 3.30 -4.82 -7.74
C GLN A 102 2.87 -3.48 -8.34
N ILE A 103 1.70 -3.00 -7.92
CA ILE A 103 1.10 -1.73 -8.33
C ILE A 103 1.58 -0.66 -7.35
N SER A 104 2.10 0.47 -7.81
CA SER A 104 2.67 1.51 -6.92
C SER A 104 1.67 2.56 -6.44
N CYS A 105 0.57 2.77 -7.17
CA CYS A 105 -0.39 3.83 -6.87
C CYS A 105 -1.81 3.44 -7.28
N ILE A 106 -2.77 3.79 -6.44
CA ILE A 106 -4.19 3.81 -6.78
C ILE A 106 -4.58 5.28 -6.77
N ASN A 107 -4.86 5.82 -7.95
CA ASN A 107 -5.40 7.17 -8.09
C ASN A 107 -6.92 7.05 -8.27
N THR A 108 -7.68 7.91 -7.61
CA THR A 108 -9.13 8.02 -7.81
C THR A 108 -9.49 8.89 -9.01
N ASP A 109 -8.55 9.72 -9.49
CA ASP A 109 -8.73 10.50 -10.70
C ASP A 109 -8.53 9.62 -11.95
N LEU A 110 -9.63 9.40 -12.66
CA LEU A 110 -9.67 8.63 -13.91
C LEU A 110 -9.63 9.53 -15.16
N THR A 111 -9.50 10.85 -14.97
CA THR A 111 -9.54 11.82 -16.05
C THR A 111 -8.38 11.58 -17.03
N GLY A 112 -8.71 11.39 -18.30
CA GLY A 112 -7.73 11.22 -19.36
C GLY A 112 -7.13 9.82 -19.49
N ILE A 113 -7.56 8.83 -18.68
CA ILE A 113 -7.10 7.44 -18.82
C ILE A 113 -7.29 6.95 -20.26
N SER A 114 -8.50 7.08 -20.83
CA SER A 114 -8.76 6.64 -22.20
C SER A 114 -7.84 7.29 -23.25
N GLN A 115 -7.53 8.58 -23.10
CA GLN A 115 -6.60 9.27 -24.00
C GLN A 115 -5.17 8.75 -23.83
N GLN A 116 -4.76 8.48 -22.59
CA GLN A 116 -3.46 7.89 -22.26
C GLN A 116 -3.33 6.48 -22.87
N CYS A 117 -4.36 5.64 -22.71
CA CYS A 117 -4.44 4.29 -23.26
C CYS A 117 -4.30 4.31 -24.79
N ASN A 118 -5.11 5.14 -25.46
CA ASN A 118 -5.07 5.31 -26.92
C ASN A 118 -3.69 5.77 -27.42
N ARG A 119 -2.97 6.60 -26.64
CA ARG A 119 -1.61 7.02 -26.99
C ARG A 119 -0.62 5.85 -26.87
N LEU A 120 -0.72 5.04 -25.82
CA LEU A 120 0.14 3.88 -25.60
C LEU A 120 -0.06 2.81 -26.68
N GLU A 121 -1.30 2.59 -27.11
CA GLU A 121 -1.62 1.65 -28.19
C GLU A 121 -0.99 2.03 -29.53
N ARG A 122 -0.79 3.33 -29.78
CA ARG A 122 -0.21 3.85 -31.02
C ARG A 122 1.32 3.81 -31.06
N LEU A 123 1.98 3.47 -29.94
CA LEU A 123 3.45 3.40 -29.90
C LEU A 123 3.97 2.12 -30.60
N PRO A 124 5.12 2.18 -31.28
CA PRO A 124 5.77 0.98 -31.83
C PRO A 124 6.07 -0.04 -30.71
N GLY A 125 5.51 -1.25 -30.82
CA GLY A 125 5.53 -2.26 -29.75
C GLY A 125 4.22 -2.39 -28.95
N GLY A 126 3.25 -1.49 -29.17
CA GLY A 126 1.96 -1.46 -28.51
C GLY A 126 0.90 -2.45 -29.01
N SER A 127 1.15 -3.15 -30.14
CA SER A 127 0.13 -4.03 -30.76
C SER A 127 -0.16 -5.30 -29.96
N HIS A 128 0.72 -5.70 -29.04
CA HIS A 128 0.50 -6.82 -28.11
C HIS A 128 -0.13 -6.37 -26.77
N SER A 129 -0.21 -5.06 -26.50
CA SER A 129 -0.74 -4.49 -25.25
C SER A 129 -2.18 -3.96 -25.34
N SER A 130 -2.85 -4.12 -26.48
CA SER A 130 -4.20 -3.64 -26.75
C SER A 130 -5.29 -4.19 -25.81
N CYS A 131 -5.03 -5.28 -25.07
CA CYS A 131 -6.01 -5.90 -24.18
C CYS A 131 -5.94 -5.40 -22.71
N TRP A 132 -4.98 -4.53 -22.37
CA TRP A 132 -4.77 -4.06 -20.99
C TRP A 132 -5.82 -3.08 -20.49
N PHE A 133 -6.28 -2.20 -21.37
CA PHE A 133 -7.09 -1.05 -20.97
C PHE A 133 -8.59 -1.28 -21.11
N GLN A 134 -9.00 -2.39 -21.74
CA GLN A 134 -10.41 -2.66 -22.02
C GLN A 134 -11.15 -3.34 -20.84
N LEU A 135 -10.47 -3.62 -19.73
CA LEU A 135 -11.08 -4.24 -18.55
C LEU A 135 -11.78 -3.25 -17.60
N GLU A 136 -11.66 -1.93 -17.81
CA GLU A 136 -12.37 -0.91 -17.03
C GLU A 136 -13.80 -0.63 -17.53
N GLY A 137 -14.28 -1.34 -18.56
CA GLY A 137 -15.57 -1.08 -19.22
C GLY A 137 -16.69 -2.11 -18.97
N GLN A 138 -16.56 -3.02 -18.01
CA GLN A 138 -17.63 -3.97 -17.66
C GLN A 138 -17.75 -4.18 -16.14
N THR A 139 -18.34 -3.19 -15.48
CA THR A 139 -19.29 -3.35 -14.36
C THR A 139 -20.21 -2.14 -14.35
#